data_AF-A0A6J5Y2R8-F1
#
_entry.id   AF-A0A6J5Y2R8-F1
#
_cell.length_a   1.000
_cell.length_b   1.000
_cell.length_c   1.000
_cell.angle_alpha   90.00
_cell.angle_beta   90.00
_cell.angle_gamma   90.00
#
_symmetry.space_group_name_H-M   'P 1'
#
loop_
_entity.id
_entity.type
_entity.pdbx_description
1 polymer ?
#
loop_
_entity_poly.entity_id
_entity_poly.type
_entity_poly.pdbx_seq_one_letter_code
_entity_poly.pdbx_strand_id
1 'polypeptide(L)'
;MGSSQSFERLTLPANTTSPVSLAFDKDDEGPYVITSDGLVVKHAPNIGFLKMATFKFQRGNKTKQGLTDACERPRGMAFNNLGNKIYFADAYDGLFVVRFNSLKKREVPRLAIHLATSVKGVPLGFLSGLDVDPQNWNALFDRCYFCLRAKLPKHDGKLAK
;
A
#
# COMPACT_ATOMS: atom_id res chain seq x y z
N MET A 1 26.75 22.28 -21.62
CA MET A 1 25.37 22.78 -21.43
C MET A 1 24.71 21.88 -20.38
N GLY A 2 24.57 22.36 -19.15
CA GLY A 2 23.95 21.58 -18.07
C GLY A 2 22.43 21.65 -18.21
N SER A 3 21.75 20.51 -18.22
CA SER A 3 20.29 20.47 -18.21
C SER A 3 19.78 21.04 -16.88
N SER A 4 19.08 22.17 -16.93
CA SER A 4 18.29 22.65 -15.78
C SER A 4 17.19 21.63 -15.52
N GLN A 5 17.26 20.90 -14.40
CA GLN A 5 16.20 19.97 -14.01
C GLN A 5 15.03 20.79 -13.47
N SER A 6 13.89 20.73 -14.16
CA SER A 6 12.61 21.26 -13.68
C SER A 6 11.94 20.24 -12.77
N PHE A 7 11.47 20.68 -11.59
CA PHE A 7 10.69 19.85 -10.68
C PHE A 7 9.22 20.24 -10.72
N GLU A 8 8.33 19.25 -10.75
CA GLU A 8 6.90 19.44 -10.62
C GLU A 8 6.45 19.05 -9.20
N ARG A 9 5.63 19.91 -8.57
CA ARG A 9 5.02 19.61 -7.27
C ARG A 9 3.57 19.19 -7.46
N LEU A 10 3.29 17.94 -7.15
CA LEU A 10 1.93 17.39 -7.14
C LEU A 10 1.27 17.63 -5.77
N THR A 11 0.18 18.39 -5.74
CA THR A 11 -0.57 18.67 -4.50
C THR A 11 -1.71 17.67 -4.35
N LEU A 12 -1.74 16.94 -3.23
CA LEU A 12 -2.82 16.00 -2.92
C LEU A 12 -4.18 16.70 -2.79
N PRO A 13 -5.30 16.00 -2.99
CA PRO A 13 -6.63 16.58 -2.83
C PRO A 13 -6.85 17.17 -1.43
N ALA A 14 -7.56 18.31 -1.33
CA ALA A 14 -7.67 19.09 -0.08
C ALA A 14 -8.22 18.35 1.15
N ASN A 15 -8.91 17.21 0.96
CA ASN A 15 -9.51 16.41 2.03
C ASN A 15 -8.73 15.11 2.30
N THR A 16 -7.44 15.07 1.98
CA THR A 16 -6.57 13.94 2.32
C THR A 16 -5.67 14.26 3.50
N THR A 17 -5.33 13.23 4.26
CA THR A 17 -4.29 13.32 5.29
C THR A 17 -2.88 13.25 4.68
N SER A 18 -1.84 13.27 5.53
CA SER A 18 -0.43 13.22 5.13
C SER A 18 -0.13 12.02 4.20
N PRO A 19 0.68 12.19 3.14
CA PRO A 19 1.19 11.06 2.36
C PRO A 19 2.10 10.19 3.21
N VAL A 20 1.91 8.87 3.16
CA VAL A 20 2.71 7.91 3.93
C VAL A 20 3.67 7.11 3.05
N SER A 21 3.20 6.63 1.90
CA SER A 21 4.03 5.86 0.96
C SER A 21 3.59 6.13 -0.47
N LEU A 22 4.53 5.97 -1.40
CA LEU A 22 4.30 6.10 -2.84
C LEU A 22 4.79 4.86 -3.58
N ALA A 23 4.20 4.58 -4.73
CA ALA A 23 4.61 3.49 -5.61
C ALA A 23 4.34 3.83 -7.07
N PHE A 24 5.09 3.19 -7.96
CA PHE A 24 4.90 3.24 -9.40
C PHE A 24 4.58 1.85 -9.91
N ASP A 25 3.69 1.77 -10.89
CA ASP A 25 3.44 0.52 -11.60
C ASP A 25 4.40 0.39 -12.80
N LYS A 26 4.40 -0.78 -13.44
CA LYS A 26 5.21 -1.04 -14.64
C LYS A 26 4.75 -0.28 -15.89
N ASP A 27 3.53 0.24 -15.90
CA ASP A 27 2.93 0.89 -17.05
C ASP A 27 3.16 2.41 -17.01
N ASP A 28 3.87 2.91 -15.99
CA ASP A 28 4.13 4.31 -15.69
C ASP A 28 2.84 5.13 -15.49
N GLU A 29 1.83 4.44 -14.95
CA GLU A 29 0.46 4.90 -14.80
C GLU A 29 0.29 5.44 -13.36
N GLY A 30 1.15 6.36 -12.94
CA GLY A 30 1.24 6.89 -11.56
C GLY A 30 1.92 8.26 -11.48
N PRO A 31 2.41 8.69 -10.29
CA PRO A 31 2.56 7.92 -9.04
C PRO A 31 1.24 7.58 -8.33
N TYR A 32 1.28 6.50 -7.55
CA TYR A 32 0.27 6.16 -6.55
C TYR A 32 0.74 6.63 -5.18
N VAL A 33 -0.18 7.15 -4.37
CA VAL A 33 0.09 7.63 -3.01
C VAL A 33 -0.96 7.06 -2.08
N ILE A 34 -0.52 6.55 -0.93
CA ILE A 34 -1.40 6.24 0.20
C ILE A 34 -1.26 7.29 1.29
N THR A 35 -2.39 7.69 1.86
CA THR A 35 -2.49 8.68 2.94
C THR A 35 -2.68 8.00 4.30
N SER A 36 -2.47 8.72 5.40
CA SER A 36 -2.55 8.18 6.77
C SER A 36 -3.97 7.89 7.28
N ASP A 37 -5.00 8.25 6.51
CA ASP A 37 -6.39 7.80 6.66
C ASP A 37 -6.73 6.62 5.72
N GLY A 38 -5.73 6.10 5.00
CA GLY A 38 -5.85 4.93 4.15
C GLY A 38 -6.61 5.17 2.85
N LEU A 39 -6.59 6.39 2.31
CA LEU A 39 -7.00 6.62 0.93
C LEU A 39 -5.81 6.36 0.00
N VAL A 40 -6.05 5.63 -1.08
CA VAL A 40 -5.07 5.45 -2.16
C VAL A 40 -5.52 6.27 -3.35
N VAL A 41 -4.66 7.20 -3.77
CA VAL A 41 -4.86 8.04 -4.95
C VAL A 41 -3.79 7.78 -6.00
N LYS A 42 -4.15 7.95 -7.26
CA LYS A 42 -3.24 7.89 -8.41
C LYS A 42 -3.20 9.26 -9.06
N HIS A 43 -2.03 9.81 -9.29
CA HIS A 43 -1.88 10.98 -10.15
C HIS A 43 -1.95 10.56 -11.62
N ALA A 44 -2.73 11.29 -12.42
CA ALA A 44 -2.78 11.13 -13.87
C ALA A 44 -2.57 12.50 -14.55
N PRO A 45 -1.72 12.59 -15.58
CA PRO A 45 -1.51 13.82 -16.32
C PRO A 45 -2.82 14.44 -16.80
N ASN A 46 -2.96 15.76 -16.67
CA ASN A 46 -4.13 16.56 -17.08
C ASN A 46 -5.46 16.26 -16.33
N ILE A 47 -5.50 15.26 -15.46
CA ILE A 47 -6.67 14.88 -14.67
C ILE A 47 -6.45 15.17 -13.17
N GLY A 48 -5.20 15.05 -12.71
CA GLY A 48 -4.85 15.16 -11.30
C GLY A 48 -5.06 13.84 -10.56
N PHE A 49 -5.34 13.91 -9.26
CA PHE A 49 -5.47 12.74 -8.41
C PHE A 49 -6.84 12.06 -8.51
N LEU A 50 -6.82 10.77 -8.86
CA LEU A 50 -7.96 9.86 -8.90
C LEU A 50 -7.97 8.95 -7.69
N LYS A 51 -9.14 8.75 -7.08
CA LYS A 51 -9.30 7.76 -5.99
C LYS A 51 -9.25 6.35 -6.56
N MET A 52 -8.38 5.51 -6.02
CA MET A 52 -8.15 4.14 -6.49
C MET A 52 -8.59 3.10 -5.48
N ALA A 53 -8.29 3.32 -4.19
CA ALA A 53 -8.67 2.38 -3.15
C ALA A 53 -8.84 3.05 -1.79
N THR A 54 -9.45 2.33 -0.85
CA THR A 54 -9.61 2.76 0.54
C THR A 54 -9.36 1.61 1.50
N PHE A 55 -8.94 1.95 2.72
CA PHE A 55 -8.77 1.04 3.83
C PHE A 55 -9.92 1.21 4.82
N LYS A 56 -10.49 0.08 5.26
CA LYS A 56 -11.39 0.05 6.41
C LYS A 56 -10.63 -0.50 7.60
N PHE A 57 -10.06 0.39 8.41
CA PHE A 57 -9.41 -0.02 9.64
C PHE A 57 -10.42 -0.56 10.65
N GLN A 58 -10.07 -1.65 11.32
CA GLN A 58 -10.86 -2.14 12.44
C GLN A 58 -10.65 -1.19 13.63
N ARG A 59 -11.62 -0.31 13.87
CA ARG A 59 -11.64 0.60 15.02
C ARG A 59 -11.78 -0.25 16.29
N GLY A 60 -10.65 -0.58 16.93
CA GLY A 60 -10.64 -1.34 18.19
C GLY A 60 -9.32 -2.03 18.55
N ASN A 61 -8.42 -2.29 17.59
CA ASN A 61 -7.10 -2.85 17.90
C ASN A 61 -6.11 -1.84 18.49
N LYS A 62 -6.45 -0.55 18.47
CA LYS A 62 -5.64 0.57 18.99
C LYS A 62 -5.28 0.41 20.47
N THR A 63 -6.18 -0.10 21.28
CA THR A 63 -6.03 -0.15 22.74
C THR A 63 -5.56 -1.51 23.28
N LYS A 64 -5.72 -2.60 22.51
CA LYS A 64 -5.39 -3.96 22.99
C LYS A 64 -3.89 -4.27 23.06
N GLN A 65 -3.05 -3.49 22.38
CA GLN A 65 -1.60 -3.73 22.36
C GLN A 65 -0.79 -2.72 23.19
N GLY A 66 -1.44 -1.80 23.91
CA GLY A 66 -0.73 -0.79 24.72
C GLY A 66 0.05 0.23 23.88
N LEU A 67 -0.25 0.32 22.59
CA LEU A 67 0.43 1.18 21.64
C LEU A 67 -0.37 2.45 21.47
N THR A 68 0.21 3.56 21.91
CA THR A 68 -0.33 4.89 21.69
C THR A 68 -0.54 5.12 20.18
N ASP A 69 -1.51 5.98 19.83
CA ASP A 69 -1.92 6.38 18.48
C ASP A 69 -0.78 7.03 17.62
N ALA A 70 0.49 6.81 17.96
CA ALA A 70 1.65 7.47 17.39
C ALA A 70 2.05 6.97 15.98
N CYS A 71 1.51 5.86 15.49
CA CYS A 71 1.84 5.34 14.16
C CYS A 71 0.71 5.60 13.17
N GLU A 72 0.99 6.41 12.14
CA GLU A 72 0.15 6.57 10.95
C GLU A 72 -0.12 5.21 10.28
N ARG A 73 -1.29 5.05 9.64
CA ARG A 73 -1.74 3.79 9.03
C ARG A 73 -2.31 4.02 7.63
N PRO A 74 -1.97 3.18 6.63
CA PRO A 74 -0.92 2.16 6.60
C PRO A 74 0.46 2.81 6.46
N ARG A 75 1.55 2.03 6.53
CA ARG A 75 2.93 2.57 6.52
C ARG A 75 3.74 2.27 5.27
N GLY A 76 3.48 1.15 4.60
CA GLY A 76 4.22 0.76 3.40
C GLY A 76 3.27 0.37 2.27
N MET A 77 3.68 0.65 1.04
CA MET A 77 2.96 0.28 -0.17
C MET A 77 3.96 -0.16 -1.24
N ALA A 78 3.70 -1.28 -1.92
CA ALA A 78 4.49 -1.70 -3.09
C ALA A 78 3.62 -2.30 -4.17
N PHE A 79 4.06 -2.09 -5.41
CA PHE A 79 3.37 -2.55 -6.60
C PHE A 79 3.89 -3.92 -7.03
N ASN A 80 2.98 -4.85 -7.31
CA ASN A 80 3.29 -6.05 -8.06
C ASN A 80 2.86 -5.88 -9.51
N ASN A 81 3.87 -5.65 -10.33
CA ASN A 81 3.75 -5.30 -11.74
C ASN A 81 3.15 -6.42 -12.61
N LEU A 82 3.24 -7.69 -12.21
CA LEU A 82 2.70 -8.79 -13.00
C LEU A 82 1.20 -9.02 -12.77
N GLY A 83 0.65 -8.52 -11.68
CA GLY A 83 -0.72 -8.84 -11.24
C GLY A 83 -1.70 -7.68 -11.17
N ASN A 84 -1.30 -6.45 -11.52
CA ASN A 84 -2.06 -5.22 -11.22
C ASN A 84 -2.50 -5.18 -9.74
N LYS A 85 -1.59 -5.57 -8.85
CA LYS A 85 -1.83 -5.68 -7.40
C LYS A 85 -0.97 -4.66 -6.68
N ILE A 86 -1.57 -3.97 -5.71
CA ILE A 86 -0.84 -3.17 -4.74
C ILE A 86 -0.95 -3.88 -3.41
N TYR A 87 0.20 -4.14 -2.79
CA TYR A 87 0.27 -4.65 -1.44
C TYR A 87 0.49 -3.49 -0.47
N PHE A 88 0.05 -3.69 0.75
CA PHE A 88 0.18 -2.69 1.80
C PHE A 88 0.58 -3.33 3.12
N ALA A 89 1.46 -2.64 3.82
CA ALA A 89 1.92 -2.95 5.15
C ALA A 89 1.23 -2.02 6.14
N ASP A 90 0.39 -2.59 6.99
CA ASP A 90 -0.24 -1.89 8.09
C ASP A 90 0.46 -2.23 9.43
N ALA A 91 0.57 -1.22 10.29
CA ALA A 91 1.29 -1.32 11.55
C ALA A 91 0.67 -2.27 12.58
N TYR A 92 -0.61 -2.63 12.47
CA TYR A 92 -1.27 -3.46 13.49
C TYR A 92 -2.14 -4.58 12.91
N ASP A 93 -2.70 -4.36 11.73
CA ASP A 93 -3.55 -5.33 11.06
C ASP A 93 -2.75 -6.11 9.98
N GLY A 94 -1.43 -5.96 9.88
CA GLY A 94 -0.60 -6.79 9.01
C GLY A 94 -0.72 -6.44 7.52
N LEU A 95 -0.92 -7.44 6.66
CA LEU A 95 -0.84 -7.29 5.20
C LEU A 95 -2.19 -7.15 4.54
N PHE A 96 -2.25 -6.24 3.58
CA PHE A 96 -3.41 -6.02 2.73
C PHE A 96 -3.02 -6.04 1.25
N VAL A 97 -4.02 -6.26 0.40
CA VAL A 97 -3.87 -6.19 -1.05
C VAL A 97 -5.10 -5.55 -1.69
N VAL A 98 -4.86 -4.77 -2.74
CA VAL A 98 -5.88 -4.35 -3.70
C VAL A 98 -5.49 -4.92 -5.05
N ARG A 99 -6.46 -5.50 -5.76
CA ARG A 99 -6.30 -5.96 -7.14
C ARG A 99 -7.16 -5.12 -8.06
N PHE A 100 -6.53 -4.54 -9.07
CA PHE A 100 -7.19 -3.83 -10.16
C PHE A 100 -7.37 -4.76 -11.37
N ASN A 101 -8.38 -4.50 -12.19
CA ASN A 101 -8.54 -5.18 -13.47
C ASN A 101 -7.66 -4.51 -14.54
N SER A 102 -7.50 -3.19 -14.47
CA SER A 102 -6.67 -2.36 -15.34
C SER A 102 -6.15 -1.14 -14.58
N LEU A 103 -4.91 -0.76 -14.86
CA LEU A 103 -4.29 0.44 -14.27
C LEU A 103 -4.49 1.69 -15.12
N LYS A 104 -4.71 1.51 -16.42
CA LYS A 104 -4.90 2.57 -17.42
C LYS A 104 -6.32 3.14 -17.45
N LYS A 105 -7.29 2.34 -17.01
CA LYS A 105 -8.70 2.74 -17.02
C LYS A 105 -9.06 3.33 -15.68
N ARG A 106 -9.93 4.34 -15.69
CA ARG A 106 -10.57 4.82 -14.48
C ARG A 106 -11.39 3.68 -13.87
N GLU A 107 -10.96 3.19 -12.72
CA GLU A 107 -11.69 2.18 -11.96
C GLU A 107 -12.55 2.82 -10.86
N VAL A 108 -13.57 2.08 -10.43
CA VAL A 108 -14.28 2.38 -9.19
C VAL A 108 -13.31 2.13 -8.03
N PRO A 109 -13.23 3.03 -7.03
CA PRO A 109 -12.38 2.83 -5.87
C PRO A 109 -12.64 1.47 -5.20
N ARG A 110 -11.59 0.70 -4.93
CA ARG A 110 -11.70 -0.64 -4.34
C ARG A 110 -11.39 -0.64 -2.85
N LEU A 111 -12.01 -1.54 -2.11
CA LEU A 111 -11.65 -1.78 -0.72
C LEU A 111 -10.41 -2.68 -0.64
N ALA A 112 -9.43 -2.30 0.17
CA ALA A 112 -8.28 -3.15 0.48
C ALA A 112 -8.73 -4.39 1.26
N ILE A 113 -8.23 -5.57 0.85
CA ILE A 113 -8.58 -6.86 1.44
C ILE A 113 -7.42 -7.34 2.28
N HIS A 114 -7.75 -7.92 3.43
CA HIS A 114 -6.78 -8.51 4.34
C HIS A 114 -6.15 -9.77 3.74
N LEU A 115 -4.82 -9.86 3.80
CA LEU A 115 -4.06 -10.94 3.19
C LEU A 115 -3.41 -11.86 4.21
N ALA A 116 -2.79 -11.30 5.25
CA ALA A 116 -2.12 -12.08 6.28
C ALA A 116 -1.90 -11.27 7.56
N THR A 117 -2.09 -11.91 8.72
CA THR A 117 -1.78 -11.37 10.05
C THR A 117 -0.60 -12.04 10.73
N SER A 118 -0.11 -13.15 10.19
CA SER A 118 1.00 -13.91 10.77
C SER A 118 1.74 -14.69 9.68
N VAL A 119 3.00 -15.02 9.96
CA VAL A 119 3.83 -15.90 9.12
C VAL A 119 4.47 -16.93 10.04
N LYS A 120 4.28 -18.22 9.74
CA LYS A 120 4.78 -19.33 10.55
C LYS A 120 4.40 -19.20 12.04
N GLY A 121 3.16 -18.78 12.32
CA GLY A 121 2.65 -18.59 13.67
C GLY A 121 3.13 -17.31 14.38
N VAL A 122 4.03 -16.52 13.77
CA VAL A 122 4.50 -15.25 14.32
C VAL A 122 3.61 -14.11 13.81
N PRO A 123 2.92 -13.35 14.68
CA PRO A 123 2.11 -12.21 14.27
C PRO A 123 2.92 -11.13 13.53
N LEU A 124 2.31 -10.56 12.50
CA LEU A 124 2.80 -9.41 11.74
C LEU A 124 2.33 -8.13 12.42
N GLY A 125 3.07 -7.70 13.44
CA GLY A 125 2.92 -6.37 14.05
C GLY A 125 3.98 -5.40 13.55
N PHE A 126 3.66 -4.12 13.55
CA PHE A 126 4.54 -3.00 13.21
C PHE A 126 5.23 -3.12 11.87
N LEU A 127 4.49 -3.44 10.80
CA LEU A 127 5.04 -3.37 9.45
C LEU A 127 5.24 -1.91 9.03
N SER A 128 6.46 -1.54 8.64
CA SER A 128 6.87 -0.17 8.27
C SER A 128 7.20 -0.06 6.78
N GLY A 129 7.92 -1.04 6.23
CA GLY A 129 8.31 -1.08 4.82
C GLY A 129 7.68 -2.26 4.11
N LEU A 130 7.53 -2.14 2.80
CA LEU A 130 7.08 -3.21 1.91
C LEU A 130 7.78 -3.02 0.56
N ASP A 131 8.35 -4.10 0.03
CA ASP A 131 8.81 -4.21 -1.35
C ASP A 131 8.43 -5.58 -1.93
N VAL A 132 8.26 -5.69 -3.24
CA VAL A 132 7.88 -6.95 -3.91
C VAL A 132 8.99 -7.35 -4.86
N ASP A 133 9.55 -8.55 -4.64
CA ASP A 133 10.49 -9.20 -5.55
C ASP A 133 9.83 -9.36 -6.94
N PRO A 134 10.35 -8.67 -7.96
CA PRO A 134 9.72 -8.63 -9.28
C PRO A 134 9.79 -9.99 -10.00
N GLN A 135 10.71 -10.87 -9.63
CA GLN A 135 10.91 -12.16 -10.29
C GLN A 135 10.06 -13.27 -9.66
N ASN A 136 10.00 -13.31 -8.32
CA ASN A 136 9.47 -14.47 -7.59
C ASN A 136 8.22 -14.18 -6.75
N TRP A 137 7.72 -12.94 -6.78
CA TRP A 137 6.50 -12.50 -6.07
C TRP A 137 6.60 -12.64 -4.55
N ASN A 138 7.80 -12.72 -4.00
CA ASN A 138 8.01 -12.64 -2.57
C ASN A 138 7.88 -11.18 -2.16
N ALA A 139 7.17 -10.86 -1.09
CA ALA A 139 7.25 -9.53 -0.53
C ALA A 139 8.19 -9.50 0.66
N LEU A 140 9.04 -8.50 0.65
CA LEU A 140 9.90 -8.11 1.74
C LEU A 140 9.12 -7.07 2.55
N PHE A 141 9.01 -7.29 3.84
CA PHE A 141 8.37 -6.34 4.72
C PHE A 141 9.28 -6.05 5.89
N ASP A 142 9.44 -4.77 6.18
CA ASP A 142 10.23 -4.36 7.33
C ASP A 142 9.31 -4.18 8.53
N ARG A 143 9.74 -4.67 9.69
CA ARG A 143 9.24 -4.18 10.97
C ARG A 143 10.16 -3.07 11.44
N CYS A 144 9.67 -2.17 12.29
CA CYS A 144 10.47 -1.12 12.92
C CYS A 144 11.72 -1.60 13.69
N TYR A 145 11.98 -2.91 13.79
CA TYR A 145 13.19 -3.47 14.42
C TYR A 145 13.80 -4.70 13.69
N PHE A 146 13.16 -5.25 12.64
CA PHE A 146 13.65 -6.45 11.91
C PHE A 146 13.05 -6.55 10.49
N CYS A 147 13.88 -6.85 9.48
CA CYS A 147 13.41 -7.23 8.14
C CYS A 147 12.84 -8.66 8.16
N LEU A 148 11.61 -8.84 7.68
CA LEU A 148 11.00 -10.16 7.48
C LEU A 148 10.77 -10.42 5.99
N ARG A 149 11.25 -11.56 5.50
CA ARG A 149 10.93 -12.06 4.16
C ARG A 149 9.75 -13.03 4.24
N ALA A 150 8.69 -12.74 3.50
CA ALA A 150 7.54 -13.63 3.38
C ALA A 150 7.24 -13.94 1.91
N LYS A 151 6.95 -15.19 1.60
CA LYS A 151 6.38 -15.54 0.30
C LYS A 151 4.90 -15.15 0.35
N LEU A 152 4.49 -14.22 -0.51
CA LEU A 152 3.09 -13.83 -0.56
C LEU A 152 2.25 -15.00 -1.05
N PRO A 153 1.06 -15.23 -0.46
CA PRO A 153 0.15 -16.22 -1.00
C PRO A 153 -0.22 -15.84 -2.44
N LYS A 154 -0.23 -16.83 -3.33
CA LYS A 154 -0.83 -16.67 -4.66
C LYS A 154 -2.33 -16.49 -4.43
N HIS A 155 -2.80 -15.24 -4.33
CA HIS A 155 -4.22 -14.97 -4.16
C HIS A 155 -4.96 -15.34 -5.46
N ASP A 156 -5.57 -16.52 -5.44
CA ASP A 156 -6.36 -17.22 -6.45
C ASP A 156 -7.88 -16.95 -6.31
N GLY A 157 -8.25 -15.93 -5.54
CA GLY A 157 -9.62 -15.42 -5.49
C GLY A 157 -10.53 -16.11 -4.48
N LYS A 158 -10.00 -17.01 -3.64
CA LYS A 158 -10.75 -17.59 -2.51
C LYS A 158 -10.26 -16.97 -1.20
N LEU A 159 -11.16 -16.26 -0.53
CA LEU A 159 -10.98 -15.74 0.83
C LEU A 159 -10.57 -16.87 1.76
N ALA A 160 -9.44 -16.72 2.46
CA ALA A 160 -9.18 -17.51 3.65
C ALA A 160 -10.21 -17.07 4.71
N LYS A 161 -10.94 -18.05 5.24
CA LYS A 161 -11.86 -17.88 6.38
C LYS A 161 -11.09 -17.60 7.66
#